data_AF-A0A0T6AVH5-F1
#
_entry.id   AF-A0A0T6AVH5-F1
#
_cell.length_a   1.000
_cell.length_b   1.000
_cell.length_c   1.000
_cell.angle_alpha   90.00
_cell.angle_beta   90.00
_cell.angle_gamma   90.00
#
_symmetry.space_group_name_H-M   'P 1'
#
loop_
_entity.id
_entity.type
_entity.pdbx_description
1 polymer ?
#
loop_
_entity_poly.entity_id
_entity_poly.type
_entity_poly.pdbx_seq_one_letter_code
_entity_poly.pdbx_strand_id
1 'polypeptide(L)'
;MGNTRSASEANREEDIWWTNGKQQQSSNIPVEYPEESNTINQKTHLHETEVDTEREQRKREMQEDFIKFKQELARKHEKRRQLIVEKKKEMVDLRDELVKEKEENERLRRLLQENRLPPQTTDICDKSLETDKLSEVTIASIKEENDELKNEVEKLILILREKELLTDKNKELRISLAEMQKELQNVNTQIISFEKERIDYQEHVTALKDIIRVTKEMLRVRESQIEELKKKISSIEELLASKEISILSDDLRQEYERQLRNIRDLRILYEDRQRVDRREKQNLQTQIEELKKNIEDEQKKNGELTERITELEEDNSKKYDKIVNLDSNLGLAKAECKELHAEMEVINQLFSQILISFNNDQDIDLDNMIKILEENHDLLTNIVINDESNQTSALPKVLLDLVKQVNENKKDNRDIPSTEVAVPLQIEKTEKLDTIEEEEESQLTGSHQLNSPEEIVENLPKVWRVLIELLSHQSPPNNEITEKKGENDNHCYKSVETPTGSRKVLSVSKTFIRLKSLILEKKSVEKEMTRLKQLNTHLEGRLSDQEKRLVLVSNELSKTWNFVGKMQKQHQQLHTQEKILRYELAQKRKLLTELKEELEYCR
;
A
#
# COMPACT_ATOMS: atom_id res chain seq x y z
N MET A 1 7.89 75.78 -52.68
CA MET A 1 8.02 74.47 -53.37
C MET A 1 6.89 73.60 -52.80
N GLY A 2 5.94 73.07 -53.58
CA GLY A 2 6.16 72.15 -54.71
C GLY A 2 6.30 70.74 -54.10
N ASN A 3 5.33 69.83 -54.24
CA ASN A 3 4.62 69.46 -55.47
C ASN A 3 3.14 69.07 -55.20
N THR A 4 2.24 69.27 -56.19
CA THR A 4 0.84 68.80 -56.16
C THR A 4 0.39 68.21 -57.50
N ARG A 5 -0.15 67.00 -57.45
CA ARG A 5 -1.06 66.37 -58.43
C ARG A 5 -2.05 65.54 -57.60
N SER A 6 -3.38 65.62 -57.71
CA SER A 6 -4.28 65.63 -58.88
C SER A 6 -4.31 64.28 -59.60
N ALA A 7 -5.46 63.63 -59.86
CA ALA A 7 -6.85 63.91 -59.44
C ALA A 7 -7.76 62.68 -59.72
N SER A 8 -9.08 62.89 -59.70
CA SER A 8 -10.18 62.06 -60.27
C SER A 8 -10.61 60.77 -59.56
N GLU A 9 -11.92 60.59 -59.52
CA GLU A 9 -12.67 59.45 -58.96
C GLU A 9 -12.97 58.36 -60.01
N ALA A 10 -13.43 57.19 -59.57
CA ALA A 10 -14.84 56.77 -59.71
C ALA A 10 -15.07 55.25 -59.55
N ASN A 11 -16.10 54.88 -58.76
CA ASN A 11 -16.87 53.62 -58.87
C ASN A 11 -16.11 52.28 -58.64
N ARG A 12 -16.75 51.14 -58.29
CA ARG A 12 -18.13 50.83 -57.85
C ARG A 12 -18.11 49.51 -57.05
N GLU A 13 -19.26 49.17 -56.46
CA GLU A 13 -19.77 47.79 -56.22
C GLU A 13 -18.77 46.67 -55.82
N GLU A 14 -18.89 46.19 -54.59
CA GLU A 14 -19.42 44.82 -54.36
C GLU A 14 -19.99 44.70 -52.93
N ASP A 15 -20.97 43.82 -52.76
CA ASP A 15 -21.81 43.62 -51.58
C ASP A 15 -21.95 42.10 -51.32
N ILE A 16 -22.72 41.67 -50.31
CA ILE A 16 -22.98 40.22 -49.98
C ILE A 16 -21.70 39.55 -49.36
N TRP A 17 -21.70 38.83 -48.23
CA TRP A 17 -22.54 37.72 -47.77
C TRP A 17 -22.89 37.76 -46.26
N TRP A 18 -23.82 36.89 -45.84
CA TRP A 18 -24.70 37.08 -44.66
C TRP A 18 -24.50 36.12 -43.47
N THR A 19 -24.52 36.70 -42.26
CA THR A 19 -25.22 36.33 -40.99
C THR A 19 -25.30 34.90 -40.39
N ASN A 20 -25.25 34.87 -39.05
CA ASN A 20 -25.99 34.04 -38.06
C ASN A 20 -26.64 32.69 -38.44
N GLY A 21 -26.40 31.69 -37.59
CA GLY A 21 -27.27 30.51 -37.40
C GLY A 21 -27.41 30.15 -35.91
N LYS A 22 -28.52 29.52 -35.49
CA LYS A 22 -28.86 29.24 -34.08
C LYS A 22 -29.58 27.89 -33.92
N GLN A 23 -29.23 27.15 -32.86
CA GLN A 23 -29.98 26.05 -32.21
C GLN A 23 -30.36 24.80 -33.04
N GLN A 24 -30.16 23.60 -32.45
CA GLN A 24 -31.25 22.78 -31.88
C GLN A 24 -30.70 21.62 -31.00
N GLN A 25 -31.60 20.83 -30.39
CA GLN A 25 -31.34 19.76 -29.41
C GLN A 25 -32.05 18.47 -29.84
N SER A 26 -31.53 17.26 -29.51
CA SER A 26 -32.37 16.07 -29.16
C SER A 26 -31.57 14.80 -28.76
N SER A 27 -31.82 14.30 -27.54
CA SER A 27 -32.00 12.88 -27.12
C SER A 27 -31.11 11.70 -27.56
N ASN A 28 -30.47 11.01 -26.57
CA ASN A 28 -30.87 9.69 -25.98
C ASN A 28 -31.18 8.45 -26.90
N ILE A 29 -30.92 7.16 -26.58
CA ILE A 29 -30.49 6.43 -25.34
C ILE A 29 -29.42 5.28 -25.65
N PRO A 30 -29.27 4.05 -25.04
CA PRO A 30 -27.93 3.51 -24.71
C PRO A 30 -27.54 2.11 -25.30
N VAL A 31 -26.32 1.64 -24.98
CA VAL A 31 -25.86 0.22 -25.00
C VAL A 31 -24.96 -0.05 -23.77
N GLU A 32 -24.82 -1.30 -23.34
CA GLU A 32 -24.32 -1.69 -22.00
C GLU A 32 -23.40 -2.95 -22.04
N TYR A 33 -22.54 -3.13 -21.04
CA TYR A 33 -21.64 -4.29 -20.74
C TYR A 33 -20.42 -4.56 -21.66
N PRO A 34 -19.38 -5.29 -21.17
CA PRO A 34 -19.04 -5.68 -19.80
C PRO A 34 -17.68 -5.13 -19.29
N GLU A 35 -17.33 -5.46 -18.04
CA GLU A 35 -16.07 -5.11 -17.36
C GLU A 35 -14.91 -6.04 -17.75
N GLU A 36 -13.66 -5.56 -17.72
CA GLU A 36 -12.55 -6.21 -16.97
C GLU A 36 -11.25 -5.37 -16.92
N SER A 37 -10.52 -5.48 -15.79
CA SER A 37 -9.10 -5.12 -15.58
C SER A 37 -8.56 -3.74 -16.05
N ASN A 38 -8.29 -2.81 -15.12
CA ASN A 38 -7.35 -1.70 -15.41
C ASN A 38 -6.65 -1.07 -14.17
N THR A 39 -5.78 -1.83 -13.50
CA THR A 39 -5.06 -1.38 -12.29
C THR A 39 -3.73 -0.66 -12.57
N ILE A 40 -3.55 -0.06 -13.76
CA ILE A 40 -2.27 0.53 -14.21
C ILE A 40 -2.47 1.94 -14.82
N ASN A 41 -3.33 2.79 -14.22
CA ASN A 41 -3.68 4.09 -14.82
C ASN A 41 -3.68 5.31 -13.88
N GLN A 42 -2.95 5.28 -12.75
CA GLN A 42 -2.83 6.42 -11.82
C GLN A 42 -1.59 7.32 -12.05
N LYS A 43 -0.69 6.98 -12.99
CA LYS A 43 0.57 7.71 -13.21
C LYS A 43 0.63 8.52 -14.52
N THR A 44 -0.36 8.31 -15.38
CA THR A 44 -0.61 9.00 -16.67
C THR A 44 -1.48 10.23 -16.46
N HIS A 45 -2.61 10.06 -15.77
CA HIS A 45 -3.66 11.07 -15.60
C HIS A 45 -3.16 12.40 -15.00
N LEU A 46 -2.17 12.36 -14.09
CA LEU A 46 -1.58 13.56 -13.48
C LEU A 46 -0.89 14.48 -14.50
N HIS A 47 -0.27 13.93 -15.54
CA HIS A 47 0.48 14.72 -16.52
C HIS A 47 -0.45 15.35 -17.58
N GLU A 48 -1.56 14.68 -17.92
CA GLU A 48 -2.59 15.26 -18.78
C GLU A 48 -3.27 16.47 -18.10
N THR A 49 -3.49 16.42 -16.78
CA THR A 49 -4.03 17.57 -16.03
C THR A 49 -3.07 18.77 -15.96
N GLU A 50 -1.76 18.55 -15.97
CA GLU A 50 -0.77 19.64 -16.05
C GLU A 50 -0.80 20.31 -17.43
N VAL A 51 -0.84 19.53 -18.51
CA VAL A 51 -0.85 20.06 -19.88
C VAL A 51 -2.14 20.84 -20.18
N ASP A 52 -3.31 20.38 -19.74
CA ASP A 52 -4.55 21.12 -19.96
C ASP A 52 -4.68 22.35 -19.06
N THR A 53 -4.12 22.36 -17.84
CA THR A 53 -4.11 23.58 -17.00
C THR A 53 -3.18 24.67 -17.57
N GLU A 54 -2.01 24.33 -18.09
CA GLU A 54 -1.19 25.26 -18.88
C GLU A 54 -1.95 25.79 -20.11
N ARG A 55 -2.66 24.91 -20.81
CA ARG A 55 -3.41 25.26 -22.02
C ARG A 55 -4.62 26.14 -21.73
N GLU A 56 -5.23 26.03 -20.56
CA GLU A 56 -6.22 26.99 -20.06
C GLU A 56 -5.58 28.32 -19.67
N GLN A 57 -4.47 28.31 -18.94
CA GLN A 57 -3.80 29.54 -18.50
C GLN A 57 -3.42 30.42 -19.69
N ARG A 58 -2.79 29.85 -20.73
CA ARG A 58 -2.43 30.59 -21.96
C ARG A 58 -3.65 31.15 -22.70
N LYS A 59 -4.83 30.53 -22.61
CA LYS A 59 -6.09 31.10 -23.15
C LYS A 59 -6.57 32.29 -22.32
N ARG A 60 -6.46 32.23 -20.98
CA ARG A 60 -6.86 33.32 -20.08
C ARG A 60 -5.94 34.52 -20.27
N GLU A 61 -4.63 34.32 -20.33
CA GLU A 61 -3.62 35.35 -20.64
C GLU A 61 -3.91 36.04 -21.98
N MET A 62 -4.19 35.27 -23.04
CA MET A 62 -4.55 35.80 -24.36
C MET A 62 -5.88 36.59 -24.35
N GLN A 63 -6.87 36.17 -23.55
CA GLN A 63 -8.12 36.92 -23.38
C GLN A 63 -7.90 38.23 -22.61
N GLU A 64 -7.07 38.22 -21.56
CA GLU A 64 -6.70 39.44 -20.84
C GLU A 64 -5.96 40.43 -21.73
N ASP A 65 -5.02 39.97 -22.55
CA ASP A 65 -4.27 40.84 -23.46
C ASP A 65 -5.16 41.40 -24.59
N PHE A 66 -6.13 40.62 -25.07
CA PHE A 66 -7.17 41.13 -25.96
C PHE A 66 -8.05 42.20 -25.29
N ILE A 67 -8.36 42.05 -24.00
CA ILE A 67 -9.09 43.05 -23.20
C ILE A 67 -8.22 44.31 -22.99
N LYS A 68 -6.93 44.17 -22.65
CA LYS A 68 -5.97 45.28 -22.53
C LYS A 68 -5.86 46.06 -23.85
N PHE A 69 -5.70 45.37 -24.98
CA PHE A 69 -5.69 45.96 -26.32
C PHE A 69 -7.00 46.69 -26.64
N LYS A 70 -8.16 46.11 -26.33
CA LYS A 70 -9.48 46.76 -26.54
C LYS A 70 -9.64 48.03 -25.68
N GLN A 71 -9.14 48.03 -24.44
CA GLN A 71 -9.11 49.22 -23.58
C GLN A 71 -8.14 50.29 -24.10
N GLU A 72 -6.97 49.91 -24.60
CA GLU A 72 -6.01 50.85 -25.20
C GLU A 72 -6.57 51.46 -26.49
N LEU A 73 -7.19 50.65 -27.35
CA LEU A 73 -7.88 51.13 -28.55
C LEU A 73 -8.97 52.15 -28.17
N ALA A 74 -9.77 51.86 -27.14
CA ALA A 74 -10.78 52.80 -26.63
C ALA A 74 -10.15 54.12 -26.11
N ARG A 75 -9.05 54.06 -25.35
CA ARG A 75 -8.29 55.25 -24.92
C ARG A 75 -7.73 56.04 -26.10
N LYS A 76 -7.26 55.36 -27.16
CA LYS A 76 -6.73 55.98 -28.38
C LYS A 76 -7.83 56.66 -29.21
N HIS A 77 -9.00 56.04 -29.32
CA HIS A 77 -10.19 56.68 -29.91
C HIS A 77 -10.66 57.88 -29.10
N GLU A 78 -10.63 57.80 -27.76
CA GLU A 78 -11.05 58.89 -26.89
C GLU A 78 -10.09 60.10 -26.97
N LYS A 79 -8.78 59.88 -26.90
CA LYS A 79 -7.77 60.93 -27.18
C LYS A 79 -7.96 61.57 -28.56
N ARG A 80 -8.29 60.78 -29.58
CA ARG A 80 -8.60 61.29 -30.93
C ARG A 80 -9.90 62.11 -30.97
N ARG A 81 -10.94 61.73 -30.22
CA ARG A 81 -12.17 62.53 -30.07
C ARG A 81 -11.88 63.86 -29.39
N GLN A 82 -11.15 63.84 -28.28
CA GLN A 82 -10.78 65.04 -27.51
C GLN A 82 -9.98 66.03 -28.36
N LEU A 83 -8.94 65.56 -29.06
CA LEU A 83 -8.15 66.42 -29.96
C LEU A 83 -8.96 66.94 -31.17
N ILE A 84 -9.94 66.19 -31.67
CA ILE A 84 -10.88 66.70 -32.69
C ILE A 84 -11.83 67.76 -32.13
N VAL A 85 -12.25 67.64 -30.86
CA VAL A 85 -13.09 68.67 -30.18
C VAL A 85 -12.27 69.93 -29.90
N GLU A 86 -11.04 69.79 -29.41
CA GLU A 86 -10.09 70.87 -29.19
C GLU A 86 -9.78 71.63 -30.47
N LYS A 87 -9.38 70.94 -31.56
CA LYS A 87 -9.16 71.57 -32.87
C LYS A 87 -10.44 72.12 -33.51
N LYS A 88 -11.63 71.59 -33.18
CA LYS A 88 -12.91 72.24 -33.55
C LYS A 88 -13.16 73.52 -32.77
N LYS A 89 -12.77 73.59 -31.49
CA LYS A 89 -12.89 74.80 -30.67
C LYS A 89 -11.92 75.89 -31.17
N GLU A 90 -10.65 75.57 -31.39
CA GLU A 90 -9.70 76.50 -32.02
C GLU A 90 -10.22 77.05 -33.35
N MET A 91 -10.81 76.18 -34.19
CA MET A 91 -11.43 76.56 -35.47
C MET A 91 -12.74 77.36 -35.35
N VAL A 92 -13.30 77.52 -34.15
CA VAL A 92 -14.41 78.44 -33.83
C VAL A 92 -13.85 79.72 -33.23
N ASP A 93 -12.97 79.63 -32.23
CA ASP A 93 -12.31 80.77 -31.59
C ASP A 93 -11.62 81.67 -32.66
N LEU A 94 -10.88 81.09 -33.61
CA LEU A 94 -10.26 81.78 -34.75
C LEU A 94 -11.26 82.40 -35.74
N ARG A 95 -12.49 81.88 -35.83
CA ARG A 95 -13.54 82.49 -36.67
C ARG A 95 -14.13 83.72 -35.99
N ASP A 96 -14.33 83.65 -34.69
CA ASP A 96 -14.85 84.76 -33.89
C ASP A 96 -13.81 85.90 -33.79
N GLU A 97 -12.52 85.58 -33.74
CA GLU A 97 -11.44 86.56 -33.89
C GLU A 97 -11.43 87.21 -35.28
N LEU A 98 -11.55 86.42 -36.35
CA LEU A 98 -11.60 86.93 -37.73
C LEU A 98 -12.89 87.74 -38.03
N VAL A 99 -13.96 87.56 -37.25
CA VAL A 99 -15.14 88.45 -37.26
C VAL A 99 -14.83 89.77 -36.56
N LYS A 100 -14.23 89.75 -35.36
CA LYS A 100 -13.82 90.97 -34.62
C LYS A 100 -12.84 91.82 -35.43
N GLU A 101 -11.82 91.22 -36.04
CA GLU A 101 -10.88 91.94 -36.92
C GLU A 101 -11.59 92.63 -38.09
N LYS A 102 -12.63 92.01 -38.67
CA LYS A 102 -13.42 92.63 -39.74
C LYS A 102 -14.24 93.81 -39.22
N GLU A 103 -14.88 93.68 -38.06
CA GLU A 103 -15.63 94.76 -37.43
C GLU A 103 -14.72 95.96 -37.08
N GLU A 104 -13.52 95.71 -36.57
CA GLU A 104 -12.51 96.75 -36.30
C GLU A 104 -11.94 97.36 -37.58
N ASN A 105 -11.66 96.57 -38.62
CA ASN A 105 -11.17 97.07 -39.91
C ASN A 105 -12.25 97.90 -40.64
N GLU A 106 -13.52 97.52 -40.55
CA GLU A 106 -14.64 98.39 -40.96
C GLU A 106 -14.70 99.69 -40.16
N ARG A 107 -14.52 99.62 -38.83
CA ARG A 107 -14.54 100.80 -37.95
C ARG A 107 -13.39 101.77 -38.30
N LEU A 108 -12.20 101.25 -38.56
CA LEU A 108 -11.04 102.03 -39.03
C LEU A 108 -11.26 102.62 -40.44
N ARG A 109 -11.91 101.87 -41.36
CA ARG A 109 -12.29 102.40 -42.68
C ARG A 109 -13.27 103.56 -42.59
N ARG A 110 -14.25 103.51 -41.67
CA ARG A 110 -15.18 104.63 -41.42
C ARG A 110 -14.42 105.87 -40.93
N LEU A 111 -13.51 105.73 -39.95
CA LEU A 111 -12.67 106.82 -39.45
C LEU A 111 -11.72 107.41 -40.51
N LEU A 112 -11.18 106.58 -41.41
CA LEU A 112 -10.37 107.05 -42.55
C LEU A 112 -11.20 107.76 -43.63
N GLN A 113 -12.49 107.44 -43.76
CA GLN A 113 -13.40 108.10 -44.69
C GLN A 113 -13.93 109.44 -44.14
N GLU A 114 -13.91 109.62 -42.81
CA GLU A 114 -14.32 110.84 -42.10
C GLU A 114 -13.25 111.96 -42.14
N ASN A 115 -11.97 111.62 -42.39
CA ASN A 115 -10.84 112.56 -42.32
C ASN A 115 -10.23 112.89 -43.70
N ARG A 116 -10.85 113.77 -44.50
CA ARG A 116 -10.29 114.18 -45.81
C ARG A 116 -10.62 115.62 -46.25
N LEU A 117 -9.61 116.27 -46.89
CA LEU A 117 -9.60 117.59 -47.57
C LEU A 117 -9.35 118.83 -46.65
N PRO A 118 -8.84 119.98 -47.17
CA PRO A 118 -7.64 120.18 -48.01
C PRO A 118 -6.72 121.38 -47.55
N PRO A 119 -5.53 121.63 -48.16
CA PRO A 119 -4.52 122.59 -47.63
C PRO A 119 -4.36 123.95 -48.37
N GLN A 120 -3.75 124.96 -47.71
CA GLN A 120 -3.26 126.27 -48.27
C GLN A 120 -1.97 126.80 -47.57
N THR A 121 -1.46 128.02 -47.87
CA THR A 121 0.00 128.36 -47.93
C THR A 121 0.46 129.77 -47.39
N THR A 122 1.79 130.01 -47.44
CA THR A 122 2.56 131.29 -47.72
C THR A 122 2.85 132.40 -46.66
N ASP A 123 4.17 132.57 -46.36
CA ASP A 123 5.09 133.73 -46.47
C ASP A 123 5.05 135.11 -45.72
N ILE A 124 6.18 135.41 -45.02
CA ILE A 124 7.16 136.55 -45.09
C ILE A 124 6.74 138.05 -44.95
N CYS A 125 7.45 138.84 -44.10
CA CYS A 125 7.94 140.23 -44.39
C CYS A 125 8.97 140.79 -43.34
N ASP A 126 9.74 141.85 -43.68
CA ASP A 126 10.85 142.50 -42.93
C ASP A 126 11.09 143.99 -43.36
N LYS A 127 11.69 144.91 -42.55
CA LYS A 127 11.92 146.36 -42.89
C LYS A 127 13.05 147.16 -42.17
N SER A 128 13.61 148.14 -42.91
CA SER A 128 14.65 149.17 -42.60
C SER A 128 14.15 150.40 -41.76
N LEU A 129 14.94 151.33 -41.15
CA LEU A 129 16.26 152.01 -41.36
C LEU A 129 16.20 153.31 -42.24
N GLU A 130 16.67 154.47 -41.74
CA GLU A 130 16.84 155.80 -42.43
C GLU A 130 17.81 156.74 -41.64
N THR A 131 18.31 157.88 -42.19
CA THR A 131 19.45 158.68 -41.61
C THR A 131 19.46 160.23 -41.76
N ASP A 132 20.33 160.89 -40.94
CA ASP A 132 21.08 162.17 -41.12
C ASP A 132 20.43 163.59 -41.06
N LYS A 133 21.09 164.53 -40.32
CA LYS A 133 21.85 165.68 -40.91
C LYS A 133 22.59 166.64 -39.95
N LEU A 134 23.78 167.04 -40.42
CA LEU A 134 24.75 168.08 -40.02
C LEU A 134 24.18 169.42 -39.45
N SER A 135 24.88 170.07 -38.50
CA SER A 135 25.96 171.06 -38.83
C SER A 135 26.62 171.80 -37.63
N GLU A 136 27.91 171.56 -37.41
CA GLU A 136 28.96 172.60 -37.35
C GLU A 136 28.86 173.80 -36.35
N VAL A 137 28.70 173.53 -35.05
CA VAL A 137 29.07 174.46 -33.95
C VAL A 137 30.24 173.87 -33.14
N THR A 138 31.42 173.83 -33.79
CA THR A 138 32.10 172.54 -34.02
C THR A 138 33.12 172.05 -32.98
N ILE A 139 33.44 172.79 -31.92
CA ILE A 139 34.49 172.39 -30.95
C ILE A 139 34.08 172.52 -29.47
N ALA A 140 33.14 173.41 -29.13
CA ALA A 140 32.69 173.58 -27.74
C ALA A 140 31.47 172.71 -27.43
N SER A 141 30.35 172.94 -28.13
CA SER A 141 29.15 172.08 -28.01
C SER A 141 29.48 170.63 -28.35
N ILE A 142 30.27 170.41 -29.39
CA ILE A 142 30.76 169.07 -29.79
C ILE A 142 31.65 168.42 -28.70
N LYS A 143 32.19 169.13 -27.70
CA LYS A 143 32.87 168.48 -26.56
C LYS A 143 31.89 168.01 -25.49
N GLU A 144 30.94 168.85 -25.07
CA GLU A 144 29.87 168.40 -24.15
C GLU A 144 29.04 167.29 -24.79
N GLU A 145 28.67 167.42 -26.06
CA GLU A 145 27.95 166.40 -26.82
C GLU A 145 28.80 165.14 -27.06
N ASN A 146 30.13 165.23 -27.26
CA ASN A 146 30.99 164.03 -27.28
C ASN A 146 31.14 163.39 -25.90
N ASP A 147 31.20 164.15 -24.80
CA ASP A 147 31.26 163.57 -23.46
C ASP A 147 29.90 162.99 -23.03
N GLU A 148 28.77 163.57 -23.43
CA GLU A 148 27.44 162.96 -23.31
C GLU A 148 27.30 161.70 -24.17
N LEU A 149 27.68 161.74 -25.46
CA LEU A 149 27.70 160.57 -26.34
C LEU A 149 28.68 159.50 -25.83
N LYS A 150 29.80 159.87 -25.21
CA LYS A 150 30.74 158.94 -24.58
C LYS A 150 30.16 158.31 -23.31
N ASN A 151 29.49 159.09 -22.47
CA ASN A 151 28.74 158.58 -21.33
C ASN A 151 27.60 157.63 -21.78
N GLU A 152 26.92 157.94 -22.90
CA GLU A 152 25.86 157.08 -23.46
C GLU A 152 26.44 155.84 -24.14
N VAL A 153 27.57 155.94 -24.84
CA VAL A 153 28.34 154.79 -25.36
C VAL A 153 28.84 153.92 -24.20
N GLU A 154 29.26 154.49 -23.08
CA GLU A 154 29.68 153.74 -21.89
C GLU A 154 28.50 153.04 -21.20
N LYS A 155 27.32 153.67 -21.14
CA LYS A 155 26.05 152.99 -20.78
C LYS A 155 25.69 151.87 -21.75
N LEU A 156 25.80 152.10 -23.06
CA LEU A 156 25.49 151.10 -24.09
C LEU A 156 26.48 149.93 -24.04
N ILE A 157 27.76 150.18 -23.74
CA ILE A 157 28.77 149.14 -23.47
C ILE A 157 28.39 148.34 -22.21
N LEU A 158 27.93 149.00 -21.13
CA LEU A 158 27.42 148.31 -19.94
C LEU A 158 26.19 147.45 -20.24
N ILE A 159 25.21 147.98 -21.00
CA ILE A 159 23.99 147.26 -21.41
C ILE A 159 24.32 146.10 -22.35
N LEU A 160 25.27 146.26 -23.27
CA LEU A 160 25.76 145.18 -24.13
C LEU A 160 26.45 144.09 -23.31
N ARG A 161 27.28 144.47 -22.33
CA ARG A 161 27.98 143.53 -21.43
C ARG A 161 27.01 142.79 -20.51
N GLU A 162 25.97 143.46 -20.01
CA GLU A 162 24.87 142.82 -19.28
C GLU A 162 24.08 141.86 -20.17
N LYS A 163 23.77 142.27 -21.41
CA LYS A 163 23.13 141.41 -22.41
C LYS A 163 23.99 140.19 -22.74
N GLU A 164 25.31 140.33 -22.91
CA GLU A 164 26.25 139.22 -23.11
C GLU A 164 26.18 138.24 -21.93
N LEU A 165 26.33 138.74 -20.68
CA LEU A 165 26.19 137.95 -19.46
C LEU A 165 24.82 137.25 -19.36
N LEU A 166 23.74 137.88 -19.81
CA LEU A 166 22.41 137.26 -19.90
C LEU A 166 22.35 136.18 -21.00
N THR A 167 23.03 136.36 -22.14
CA THR A 167 23.12 135.29 -23.15
C THR A 167 23.96 134.11 -22.67
N ASP A 168 25.05 134.35 -21.93
CA ASP A 168 25.89 133.27 -21.38
C ASP A 168 25.17 132.50 -20.29
N LYS A 169 24.48 133.18 -19.36
CA LYS A 169 23.53 132.53 -18.44
C LYS A 169 22.44 131.76 -19.18
N ASN A 170 21.95 132.24 -20.33
CA ASN A 170 20.97 131.50 -21.13
C ASN A 170 21.58 130.26 -21.81
N LYS A 171 22.86 130.28 -22.20
CA LYS A 171 23.61 129.11 -22.71
C LYS A 171 23.84 128.10 -21.58
N GLU A 172 24.30 128.54 -20.42
CA GLU A 172 24.51 127.74 -19.22
C GLU A 172 23.22 127.05 -18.77
N LEU A 173 22.11 127.79 -18.67
CA LEU A 173 20.79 127.22 -18.37
C LEU A 173 20.32 126.20 -19.44
N ARG A 174 20.61 126.40 -20.72
CA ARG A 174 20.31 125.41 -21.78
C ARG A 174 21.17 124.15 -21.66
N ILE A 175 22.44 124.28 -21.29
CA ILE A 175 23.35 123.15 -21.05
C ILE A 175 22.84 122.36 -19.83
N SER A 176 22.58 123.03 -18.71
CA SER A 176 22.04 122.41 -17.50
C SER A 176 20.68 121.75 -17.73
N LEU A 177 19.78 122.36 -18.52
CA LEU A 177 18.52 121.73 -18.94
C LEU A 177 18.75 120.48 -19.80
N ALA A 178 19.71 120.50 -20.72
CA ALA A 178 20.05 119.35 -21.56
C ALA A 178 20.72 118.21 -20.76
N GLU A 179 21.56 118.55 -19.77
CA GLU A 179 22.16 117.61 -18.83
C GLU A 179 21.10 116.96 -17.95
N MET A 180 20.22 117.76 -17.31
CA MET A 180 19.09 117.25 -16.54
C MET A 180 18.12 116.41 -17.40
N GLN A 181 17.90 116.77 -18.66
CA GLN A 181 17.09 115.98 -19.61
C GLN A 181 17.77 114.65 -19.97
N LYS A 182 19.10 114.63 -20.11
CA LYS A 182 19.89 113.41 -20.33
C LYS A 182 19.91 112.51 -19.09
N GLU A 183 20.02 113.08 -17.90
CA GLU A 183 19.89 112.34 -16.64
C GLU A 183 18.49 111.76 -16.47
N LEU A 184 17.44 112.53 -16.76
CA LEU A 184 16.06 112.03 -16.78
C LEU A 184 15.88 110.90 -17.80
N GLN A 185 16.49 110.99 -18.99
CA GLN A 185 16.49 109.89 -19.96
C GLN A 185 17.24 108.65 -19.45
N ASN A 186 18.40 108.81 -18.82
CA ASN A 186 19.15 107.69 -18.22
C ASN A 186 18.36 107.02 -17.08
N VAL A 187 17.72 107.80 -16.21
CA VAL A 187 16.86 107.27 -15.15
C VAL A 187 15.64 106.55 -15.73
N ASN A 188 15.02 107.10 -16.78
CA ASN A 188 13.92 106.43 -17.48
C ASN A 188 14.34 105.12 -18.16
N THR A 189 15.54 105.04 -18.75
CA THR A 189 16.03 103.75 -19.30
C THR A 189 16.35 102.73 -18.20
N GLN A 190 16.89 103.17 -17.05
CA GLN A 190 17.08 102.30 -15.88
C GLN A 190 15.75 101.79 -15.31
N ILE A 191 14.73 102.65 -15.21
CA ILE A 191 13.37 102.26 -14.83
C ILE A 191 12.85 101.19 -15.80
N ILE A 192 12.95 101.40 -17.11
CA ILE A 192 12.51 100.42 -18.12
C ILE A 192 13.26 99.08 -17.99
N SER A 193 14.56 99.07 -17.72
CA SER A 193 15.28 97.82 -17.46
C SER A 193 14.82 97.12 -16.19
N PHE A 194 14.62 97.84 -15.07
CA PHE A 194 14.10 97.26 -13.83
C PHE A 194 12.64 96.78 -13.96
N GLU A 195 11.81 97.47 -14.75
CA GLU A 195 10.45 97.01 -15.05
C GLU A 195 10.45 95.74 -15.91
N LYS A 196 11.41 95.59 -16.85
CA LYS A 196 11.60 94.35 -17.60
C LYS A 196 12.09 93.21 -16.70
N GLU A 197 13.13 93.43 -15.90
CA GLU A 197 13.61 92.42 -14.94
C GLU A 197 12.50 91.98 -13.98
N ARG A 198 11.69 92.92 -13.49
CA ARG A 198 10.50 92.63 -12.67
C ARG A 198 9.47 91.75 -13.39
N ILE A 199 9.30 91.90 -14.71
CA ILE A 199 8.43 91.03 -15.52
C ILE A 199 9.08 89.64 -15.67
N ASP A 200 10.36 89.57 -16.06
CA ASP A 200 11.11 88.32 -16.21
C ASP A 200 11.08 87.49 -14.90
N TYR A 201 11.30 88.13 -13.74
CA TYR A 201 11.18 87.49 -12.42
C TYR A 201 9.74 87.05 -12.10
N GLN A 202 8.72 87.82 -12.50
CA GLN A 202 7.32 87.45 -12.29
C GLN A 202 6.94 86.22 -13.16
N GLU A 203 7.44 86.11 -14.38
CA GLU A 203 7.30 84.92 -15.23
C GLU A 203 8.02 83.69 -14.64
N HIS A 204 9.23 83.86 -14.10
CA HIS A 204 9.90 82.79 -13.36
C HIS A 204 9.10 82.36 -12.12
N VAL A 205 8.47 83.29 -11.41
CA VAL A 205 7.62 82.99 -10.25
C VAL A 205 6.31 82.28 -10.65
N THR A 206 5.70 82.58 -11.80
CA THR A 206 4.53 81.81 -12.29
C THR A 206 4.95 80.42 -12.77
N ALA A 207 6.05 80.29 -13.49
CA ALA A 207 6.60 78.99 -13.89
C ALA A 207 6.92 78.09 -12.67
N LEU A 208 7.51 78.64 -11.61
CA LEU A 208 7.78 77.90 -10.36
C LEU A 208 6.48 77.51 -9.63
N LYS A 209 5.46 78.38 -9.58
CA LYS A 209 4.13 78.03 -9.04
C LYS A 209 3.49 76.89 -9.82
N ASP A 210 3.67 76.86 -11.14
CA ASP A 210 3.15 75.82 -12.02
C ASP A 210 3.90 74.48 -11.86
N ILE A 211 5.23 74.51 -11.72
CA ILE A 211 6.04 73.33 -11.35
C ILE A 211 5.60 72.79 -9.98
N ILE A 212 5.36 73.65 -8.99
CA ILE A 212 4.85 73.25 -7.66
C ILE A 212 3.44 72.64 -7.78
N ARG A 213 2.55 73.19 -8.62
CA ARG A 213 1.21 72.65 -8.87
C ARG A 213 1.28 71.25 -9.50
N VAL A 214 2.10 71.05 -10.52
CA VAL A 214 2.32 69.75 -11.17
C VAL A 214 2.96 68.75 -10.20
N THR A 215 3.92 69.18 -9.38
CA THR A 215 4.57 68.33 -8.38
C THR A 215 3.58 67.87 -7.30
N LYS A 216 2.70 68.75 -6.82
CA LYS A 216 1.62 68.38 -5.87
C LYS A 216 0.64 67.38 -6.45
N GLU A 217 0.19 67.55 -7.70
CA GLU A 217 -0.71 66.59 -8.32
C GLU A 217 0.00 65.25 -8.64
N MET A 218 1.30 65.26 -8.99
CA MET A 218 2.09 64.03 -9.12
C MET A 218 2.23 63.28 -7.79
N LEU A 219 2.45 63.99 -6.67
CA LEU A 219 2.47 63.39 -5.34
C LEU A 219 1.09 62.78 -4.99
N ARG A 220 0.01 63.52 -5.22
CA ARG A 220 -1.37 63.04 -5.00
C ARG A 220 -1.71 61.79 -5.81
N VAL A 221 -1.27 61.71 -7.07
CA VAL A 221 -1.42 60.52 -7.92
C VAL A 221 -0.60 59.34 -7.38
N ARG A 222 0.61 59.57 -6.86
CA ARG A 222 1.40 58.53 -6.20
C ARG A 222 0.78 58.07 -4.88
N GLU A 223 0.21 58.98 -4.10
CA GLU A 223 -0.53 58.69 -2.87
C GLU A 223 -1.75 57.81 -3.17
N SER A 224 -2.57 58.14 -4.16
CA SER A 224 -3.72 57.31 -4.56
C SER A 224 -3.29 55.94 -5.11
N GLN A 225 -2.19 55.87 -5.86
CA GLN A 225 -1.61 54.59 -6.32
C GLN A 225 -1.13 53.72 -5.16
N ILE A 226 -0.49 54.32 -4.14
CA ILE A 226 -0.06 53.63 -2.92
C ILE A 226 -1.28 53.17 -2.11
N GLU A 227 -2.35 53.96 -2.05
CA GLU A 227 -3.60 53.57 -1.36
C GLU A 227 -4.32 52.43 -2.10
N GLU A 228 -4.38 52.46 -3.44
CA GLU A 228 -4.85 51.33 -4.25
C GLU A 228 -4.04 50.06 -4.03
N LEU A 229 -2.70 50.16 -3.99
CA LEU A 229 -1.82 49.02 -3.75
C LEU A 229 -2.01 48.45 -2.35
N LYS A 230 -2.14 49.31 -1.32
CA LYS A 230 -2.49 48.87 0.05
C LYS A 230 -3.83 48.13 0.08
N LYS A 231 -4.88 48.67 -0.55
CA LYS A 231 -6.19 47.99 -0.64
C LYS A 231 -6.13 46.64 -1.36
N LYS A 232 -5.33 46.53 -2.43
CA LYS A 232 -5.08 45.26 -3.13
C LYS A 232 -4.32 44.26 -2.26
N ILE A 233 -3.30 44.70 -1.52
CA ILE A 233 -2.55 43.85 -0.57
C ILE A 233 -3.49 43.34 0.53
N SER A 234 -4.24 44.19 1.21
CA SER A 234 -5.15 43.74 2.28
C SER A 234 -6.28 42.85 1.79
N SER A 235 -6.76 43.04 0.56
CA SER A 235 -7.70 42.10 -0.06
C SER A 235 -7.05 40.74 -0.38
N ILE A 236 -5.78 40.70 -0.75
CA ILE A 236 -5.02 39.44 -0.92
C ILE A 236 -4.77 38.78 0.44
N GLU A 237 -4.43 39.53 1.47
CA GLU A 237 -4.25 39.03 2.86
C GLU A 237 -5.55 38.41 3.39
N GLU A 238 -6.69 39.05 3.18
CA GLU A 238 -8.02 38.52 3.56
C GLU A 238 -8.41 37.26 2.75
N LEU A 239 -8.12 37.24 1.45
CA LEU A 239 -8.35 36.06 0.58
C LEU A 239 -7.41 34.89 0.91
N LEU A 240 -6.18 35.15 1.37
CA LEU A 240 -5.26 34.11 1.84
C LEU A 240 -5.71 33.57 3.20
N ALA A 241 -5.98 34.43 4.19
CA ALA A 241 -6.43 34.01 5.50
C ALA A 241 -7.75 33.21 5.46
N SER A 242 -8.73 33.66 4.66
CA SER A 242 -9.99 32.91 4.48
C SER A 242 -9.79 31.58 3.77
N LYS A 243 -8.86 31.50 2.79
CA LYS A 243 -8.49 30.24 2.13
C LYS A 243 -7.76 29.28 3.08
N GLU A 244 -6.84 29.76 3.90
CA GLU A 244 -6.13 28.96 4.91
C GLU A 244 -7.09 28.39 5.96
N ILE A 245 -8.04 29.20 6.44
CA ILE A 245 -9.12 28.76 7.34
C ILE A 245 -10.00 27.70 6.66
N SER A 246 -10.38 27.90 5.38
CA SER A 246 -11.17 26.92 4.62
C SER A 246 -10.43 25.58 4.53
N ILE A 247 -9.18 25.59 4.04
CA ILE A 247 -8.36 24.38 3.88
C ILE A 247 -8.19 23.65 5.21
N LEU A 248 -7.84 24.37 6.29
CA LEU A 248 -7.71 23.76 7.62
C LEU A 248 -9.01 23.14 8.11
N SER A 249 -10.16 23.73 7.79
CA SER A 249 -11.48 23.18 8.14
C SER A 249 -11.88 21.96 7.30
N ASP A 250 -11.55 21.96 6.01
CA ASP A 250 -11.82 20.84 5.09
C ASP A 250 -10.87 19.66 5.35
N ASP A 251 -9.59 19.89 5.67
CA ASP A 251 -8.64 18.86 6.06
C ASP A 251 -9.04 18.21 7.40
N LEU A 252 -9.42 19.02 8.39
CA LEU A 252 -9.94 18.53 9.67
C LEU A 252 -11.23 17.70 9.48
N ARG A 253 -12.14 18.16 8.60
CA ARG A 253 -13.35 17.40 8.24
C ARG A 253 -13.01 16.09 7.53
N GLN A 254 -12.08 16.09 6.58
CA GLN A 254 -11.65 14.88 5.88
C GLN A 254 -11.04 13.85 6.83
N GLU A 255 -10.23 14.28 7.80
CA GLU A 255 -9.70 13.40 8.85
C GLU A 255 -10.80 12.89 9.80
N TYR A 256 -11.80 13.69 10.17
CA TYR A 256 -12.98 13.17 10.87
C TYR A 256 -13.75 12.13 10.04
N GLU A 257 -13.95 12.36 8.73
CA GLU A 257 -14.60 11.38 7.84
C GLU A 257 -13.73 10.12 7.59
N ARG A 258 -12.40 10.24 7.71
CA ARG A 258 -11.45 9.11 7.68
C ARG A 258 -11.48 8.31 8.97
N GLN A 259 -11.51 8.98 10.14
CA GLN A 259 -11.68 8.34 11.44
C GLN A 259 -13.04 7.64 11.55
N LEU A 260 -14.12 8.27 11.10
CA LEU A 260 -15.45 7.66 11.06
C LEU A 260 -15.55 6.45 10.11
N ARG A 261 -14.76 6.42 9.03
CA ARG A 261 -14.60 5.20 8.21
C ARG A 261 -13.83 4.13 8.99
N ASN A 262 -12.65 4.45 9.49
CA ASN A 262 -11.82 3.53 10.29
C ASN A 262 -12.59 2.89 11.46
N ILE A 263 -13.42 3.66 12.18
CA ILE A 263 -14.28 3.16 13.27
C ILE A 263 -15.36 2.18 12.77
N ARG A 264 -15.96 2.42 11.58
CA ARG A 264 -16.89 1.48 10.96
C ARG A 264 -16.17 0.21 10.49
N ASP A 265 -15.00 0.36 9.87
CA ASP A 265 -14.20 -0.76 9.36
C ASP A 265 -13.71 -1.65 10.51
N LEU A 266 -13.21 -1.05 11.60
CA LEU A 266 -12.88 -1.74 12.85
C LEU A 266 -14.11 -2.43 13.45
N ARG A 267 -15.27 -1.76 13.49
CA ARG A 267 -16.51 -2.37 13.99
C ARG A 267 -16.89 -3.61 13.17
N ILE A 268 -16.81 -3.54 11.84
CA ILE A 268 -17.06 -4.69 10.95
C ILE A 268 -16.06 -5.80 11.26
N LEU A 269 -14.76 -5.50 11.39
CA LEU A 269 -13.74 -6.50 11.75
C LEU A 269 -13.96 -7.14 13.13
N TYR A 270 -14.45 -6.40 14.13
CA TYR A 270 -14.81 -6.96 15.43
C TYR A 270 -16.09 -7.80 15.38
N GLU A 271 -17.12 -7.38 14.64
CA GLU A 271 -18.33 -8.18 14.41
C GLU A 271 -18.02 -9.45 13.62
N ASP A 272 -17.12 -9.38 12.63
CA ASP A 272 -16.66 -10.54 11.86
C ASP A 272 -15.79 -11.49 12.66
N ARG A 273 -14.86 -10.97 13.47
CA ARG A 273 -14.11 -11.79 14.42
C ARG A 273 -15.05 -12.51 15.37
N GLN A 274 -15.99 -11.80 15.99
CA GLN A 274 -16.98 -12.43 16.88
C GLN A 274 -17.86 -13.45 16.14
N ARG A 275 -18.14 -13.23 14.84
CA ARG A 275 -18.87 -14.18 13.96
C ARG A 275 -18.04 -15.43 13.65
N VAL A 276 -16.71 -15.31 13.54
CA VAL A 276 -15.78 -16.45 13.42
C VAL A 276 -15.63 -17.19 14.76
N ASP A 277 -15.32 -16.48 15.85
CA ASP A 277 -15.20 -17.05 17.20
C ASP A 277 -16.43 -17.90 17.60
N ARG A 278 -17.64 -17.42 17.24
CA ARG A 278 -18.91 -18.16 17.46
C ARG A 278 -18.99 -19.45 16.62
N ARG A 279 -18.58 -19.42 15.35
CA ARG A 279 -18.58 -20.60 14.46
C ARG A 279 -17.55 -21.62 14.90
N GLU A 280 -16.33 -21.18 15.25
CA GLU A 280 -15.27 -22.06 15.75
C GLU A 280 -15.70 -22.74 17.05
N LYS A 281 -16.31 -21.98 17.98
CA LYS A 281 -16.92 -22.56 19.19
C LYS A 281 -18.01 -23.58 18.86
N GLN A 282 -18.91 -23.29 17.91
CA GLN A 282 -19.94 -24.24 17.49
C GLN A 282 -19.35 -25.51 16.87
N ASN A 283 -18.35 -25.39 16.00
CA ASN A 283 -17.66 -26.54 15.40
C ASN A 283 -16.98 -27.41 16.47
N LEU A 284 -16.27 -26.80 17.42
CA LEU A 284 -15.65 -27.49 18.55
C LEU A 284 -16.69 -28.16 19.46
N GLN A 285 -17.86 -27.53 19.69
CA GLN A 285 -18.96 -28.16 20.41
C GLN A 285 -19.48 -29.39 19.66
N THR A 286 -19.73 -29.31 18.35
CA THR A 286 -20.16 -30.48 17.56
C THR A 286 -19.13 -31.61 17.52
N GLN A 287 -17.83 -31.29 17.48
CA GLN A 287 -16.76 -32.29 17.58
C GLN A 287 -16.70 -32.95 18.96
N ILE A 288 -16.92 -32.19 20.04
CA ILE A 288 -17.00 -32.74 21.40
C ILE A 288 -18.25 -33.63 21.55
N GLU A 289 -19.37 -33.27 20.93
CA GLU A 289 -20.61 -34.07 20.93
C GLU A 289 -20.45 -35.36 20.10
N GLU A 290 -19.82 -35.29 18.93
CA GLU A 290 -19.49 -36.47 18.10
C GLU A 290 -18.50 -37.41 18.80
N LEU A 291 -17.42 -36.87 19.39
CA LEU A 291 -16.46 -37.67 20.16
C LEU A 291 -17.08 -38.31 21.41
N LYS A 292 -17.95 -37.59 22.13
CA LYS A 292 -18.72 -38.17 23.25
C LYS A 292 -19.60 -39.33 22.78
N LYS A 293 -20.35 -39.14 21.69
CA LYS A 293 -21.18 -40.20 21.13
C LYS A 293 -20.35 -41.42 20.71
N ASN A 294 -19.20 -41.20 20.07
CA ASN A 294 -18.30 -42.29 19.71
C ASN A 294 -17.75 -43.01 20.95
N ILE A 295 -17.43 -42.29 22.03
CA ILE A 295 -17.04 -42.90 23.32
C ILE A 295 -18.20 -43.70 23.93
N GLU A 296 -19.43 -43.19 23.93
CA GLU A 296 -20.62 -43.93 24.40
C GLU A 296 -20.88 -45.19 23.56
N ASP A 297 -20.70 -45.12 22.25
CA ASP A 297 -20.93 -46.24 21.33
C ASP A 297 -19.80 -47.30 21.44
N GLU A 298 -18.54 -46.92 21.70
CA GLU A 298 -17.49 -47.87 22.06
C GLU A 298 -17.66 -48.44 23.49
N GLN A 299 -18.16 -47.65 24.46
CA GLN A 299 -18.49 -48.13 25.80
C GLN A 299 -19.59 -49.20 25.77
N LYS A 300 -20.63 -49.03 24.93
CA LYS A 300 -21.67 -50.04 24.71
C LYS A 300 -21.08 -51.34 24.14
N LYS A 301 -20.29 -51.26 23.07
CA LYS A 301 -19.59 -52.43 22.48
C LYS A 301 -18.68 -53.13 23.48
N ASN A 302 -17.94 -52.38 24.29
CA ASN A 302 -17.08 -52.97 25.31
C ASN A 302 -17.91 -53.64 26.41
N GLY A 303 -19.07 -53.08 26.77
CA GLY A 303 -20.09 -53.71 27.59
C GLY A 303 -20.56 -55.05 27.01
N GLU A 304 -21.09 -55.04 25.78
CA GLU A 304 -21.52 -56.23 25.02
C GLU A 304 -20.42 -57.30 24.94
N LEU A 305 -19.16 -56.89 24.75
CA LEU A 305 -18.01 -57.81 24.76
C LEU A 305 -17.70 -58.37 26.16
N THR A 306 -17.81 -57.57 27.24
CA THR A 306 -17.64 -58.08 28.61
C THR A 306 -18.79 -59.00 29.04
N GLU A 307 -20.03 -58.70 28.66
CA GLU A 307 -21.17 -59.60 28.83
C GLU A 307 -20.90 -60.92 28.08
N ARG A 308 -20.47 -60.85 26.82
CA ARG A 308 -20.16 -62.05 26.04
C ARG A 308 -18.95 -62.85 26.57
N ILE A 309 -17.98 -62.19 27.22
CA ILE A 309 -16.89 -62.87 27.93
C ILE A 309 -17.44 -63.60 29.16
N THR A 310 -18.25 -62.95 29.99
CA THR A 310 -18.82 -63.61 31.18
C THR A 310 -19.77 -64.76 30.84
N GLU A 311 -20.55 -64.66 29.75
CA GLU A 311 -21.28 -65.80 29.18
C GLU A 311 -20.35 -66.96 28.83
N LEU A 312 -19.25 -66.71 28.13
CA LEU A 312 -18.29 -67.74 27.71
C LEU A 312 -17.50 -68.33 28.89
N GLU A 313 -17.24 -67.55 29.94
CA GLU A 313 -16.63 -68.02 31.19
C GLU A 313 -17.60 -68.92 31.98
N GLU A 314 -18.87 -68.54 32.13
CA GLU A 314 -19.89 -69.37 32.77
C GLU A 314 -20.11 -70.67 31.99
N ASP A 315 -20.16 -70.58 30.66
CA ASP A 315 -20.31 -71.71 29.75
C ASP A 315 -19.05 -72.60 29.71
N ASN A 316 -17.87 -72.08 30.05
CA ASN A 316 -16.66 -72.86 30.28
C ASN A 316 -16.65 -73.51 31.67
N SER A 317 -17.09 -72.82 32.72
CA SER A 317 -17.25 -73.42 34.07
C SER A 317 -18.17 -74.63 33.99
N LYS A 318 -19.36 -74.49 33.40
CA LYS A 318 -20.31 -75.61 33.18
C LYS A 318 -19.69 -76.79 32.43
N LYS A 319 -18.74 -76.53 31.51
CA LYS A 319 -17.99 -77.59 30.80
C LYS A 319 -16.92 -78.22 31.69
N TYR A 320 -16.17 -77.44 32.47
CA TYR A 320 -15.21 -77.96 33.46
C TYR A 320 -15.91 -78.80 34.53
N ASP A 321 -17.01 -78.32 35.11
CA ASP A 321 -17.84 -79.08 36.05
C ASP A 321 -18.30 -80.40 35.44
N LYS A 322 -18.73 -80.40 34.16
CA LYS A 322 -19.12 -81.62 33.45
C LYS A 322 -17.94 -82.55 33.18
N ILE A 323 -16.74 -82.04 32.90
CA ILE A 323 -15.51 -82.83 32.74
C ILE A 323 -15.14 -83.48 34.08
N VAL A 324 -15.13 -82.73 35.19
CA VAL A 324 -14.83 -83.26 36.54
C VAL A 324 -15.83 -84.34 36.96
N ASN A 325 -17.13 -84.14 36.69
CA ASN A 325 -18.15 -85.16 36.95
C ASN A 325 -17.96 -86.43 36.08
N LEU A 326 -17.57 -86.28 34.81
CA LEU A 326 -17.27 -87.41 33.94
C LEU A 326 -15.99 -88.16 34.33
N ASP A 327 -14.94 -87.44 34.75
CA ASP A 327 -13.68 -88.03 35.22
C ASP A 327 -13.86 -88.76 36.57
N SER A 328 -14.68 -88.20 37.47
CA SER A 328 -15.12 -88.88 38.70
C SER A 328 -15.87 -90.19 38.40
N ASN A 329 -16.85 -90.15 37.49
CA ASN A 329 -17.57 -91.35 37.05
C ASN A 329 -16.66 -92.38 36.36
N LEU A 330 -15.69 -91.92 35.57
CA LEU A 330 -14.65 -92.79 34.97
C LEU A 330 -13.76 -93.40 36.06
N GLY A 331 -13.39 -92.63 37.08
CA GLY A 331 -12.66 -93.09 38.26
C GLY A 331 -13.41 -94.19 39.02
N LEU A 332 -14.72 -94.04 39.24
CA LEU A 332 -15.59 -95.04 39.86
C LEU A 332 -15.66 -96.32 39.02
N ALA A 333 -16.01 -96.21 37.73
CA ALA A 333 -16.07 -97.37 36.82
C ALA A 333 -14.70 -98.08 36.68
N LYS A 334 -13.60 -97.33 36.78
CA LYS A 334 -12.22 -97.86 36.77
C LYS A 334 -11.82 -98.50 38.12
N ALA A 335 -12.49 -98.16 39.23
CA ALA A 335 -12.36 -98.87 40.49
C ALA A 335 -13.15 -100.19 40.46
N GLU A 336 -14.41 -100.15 40.01
CA GLU A 336 -15.27 -101.33 39.78
C GLU A 336 -14.60 -102.34 38.84
N CYS A 337 -14.02 -101.89 37.71
CA CYS A 337 -13.26 -102.75 36.80
C CYS A 337 -11.99 -103.37 37.43
N LYS A 338 -11.40 -102.76 38.46
CA LYS A 338 -10.28 -103.35 39.22
C LYS A 338 -10.76 -104.35 40.27
N GLU A 339 -11.89 -104.08 40.91
CA GLU A 339 -12.53 -104.97 41.88
C GLU A 339 -12.95 -106.27 41.19
N LEU A 340 -13.70 -106.20 40.09
CA LEU A 340 -14.05 -107.33 39.23
C LEU A 340 -12.81 -108.08 38.68
N HIS A 341 -11.70 -107.37 38.43
CA HIS A 341 -10.45 -108.01 38.01
C HIS A 341 -9.78 -108.79 39.14
N ALA A 342 -9.76 -108.25 40.37
CA ALA A 342 -9.25 -108.92 41.55
C ALA A 342 -10.14 -110.12 41.96
N GLU A 343 -11.47 -110.00 41.85
CA GLU A 343 -12.38 -111.13 42.01
C GLU A 343 -12.07 -112.25 41.00
N MET A 344 -11.89 -111.90 39.72
CA MET A 344 -11.53 -112.87 38.68
C MET A 344 -10.13 -113.47 38.89
N GLU A 345 -9.19 -112.72 39.47
CA GLU A 345 -7.88 -113.25 39.87
C GLU A 345 -8.00 -114.26 41.02
N VAL A 346 -8.81 -113.98 42.05
CA VAL A 346 -9.12 -114.94 43.14
C VAL A 346 -9.84 -116.18 42.60
N ILE A 347 -10.78 -116.03 41.66
CA ILE A 347 -11.45 -117.15 40.99
C ILE A 347 -10.43 -118.00 40.21
N ASN A 348 -9.50 -117.37 39.49
CA ASN A 348 -8.43 -118.09 38.78
C ASN A 348 -7.47 -118.81 39.76
N GLN A 349 -7.17 -118.23 40.93
CA GLN A 349 -6.40 -118.89 41.98
C GLN A 349 -7.16 -120.10 42.56
N LEU A 350 -8.47 -120.00 42.80
CA LEU A 350 -9.31 -121.11 43.26
C LEU A 350 -9.38 -122.24 42.23
N PHE A 351 -9.62 -121.93 40.95
CA PHE A 351 -9.56 -122.95 39.89
C PHE A 351 -8.18 -123.60 39.80
N SER A 352 -7.10 -122.83 39.95
CA SER A 352 -5.74 -123.37 39.98
C SER A 352 -5.51 -124.31 41.18
N GLN A 353 -5.98 -123.95 42.37
CA GLN A 353 -5.91 -124.82 43.56
C GLN A 353 -6.73 -126.11 43.40
N ILE A 354 -7.92 -126.04 42.81
CA ILE A 354 -8.75 -127.22 42.51
C ILE A 354 -8.00 -128.13 41.52
N LEU A 355 -7.48 -127.59 40.42
CA LEU A 355 -6.74 -128.34 39.42
C LEU A 355 -5.42 -128.94 39.97
N ILE A 356 -4.75 -128.27 40.91
CA ILE A 356 -3.56 -128.81 41.60
C ILE A 356 -3.96 -129.91 42.60
N SER A 357 -5.10 -129.77 43.28
CA SER A 357 -5.61 -130.78 44.22
C SER A 357 -6.03 -132.06 43.50
N PHE A 358 -6.61 -131.95 42.30
CA PHE A 358 -6.98 -133.09 41.45
C PHE A 358 -5.79 -133.76 40.73
N ASN A 359 -4.63 -133.11 40.61
CA ASN A 359 -3.45 -133.66 39.92
C ASN A 359 -2.43 -134.33 40.85
N ASN A 360 -2.69 -134.39 42.16
CA ASN A 360 -1.83 -135.11 43.10
C ASN A 360 -2.48 -136.45 43.47
N ASP A 361 -2.07 -137.53 42.80
CA ASP A 361 -2.47 -138.91 43.12
C ASP A 361 -2.00 -139.31 44.53
N GLN A 362 -2.83 -139.00 45.51
CA GLN A 362 -2.76 -139.49 46.89
C GLN A 362 -4.17 -139.92 47.27
N ASP A 363 -4.35 -141.22 47.51
CA ASP A 363 -5.62 -141.75 48.00
C ASP A 363 -6.03 -141.00 49.28
N ILE A 364 -7.12 -140.25 49.18
CA ILE A 364 -7.88 -139.80 50.35
C ILE A 364 -8.42 -141.09 50.97
N ASP A 365 -7.95 -141.44 52.17
CA ASP A 365 -8.33 -142.67 52.88
C ASP A 365 -9.85 -142.70 53.11
N LEU A 366 -10.57 -143.25 52.14
CA LEU A 366 -12.03 -143.16 52.02
C LEU A 366 -12.71 -143.72 53.25
N ASP A 367 -12.23 -144.84 53.80
CA ASP A 367 -12.76 -145.45 55.01
C ASP A 367 -12.60 -144.56 56.27
N ASN A 368 -11.52 -143.77 56.34
CA ASN A 368 -11.28 -142.86 57.46
C ASN A 368 -12.08 -141.55 57.28
N MET A 369 -12.23 -141.06 56.04
CA MET A 369 -13.12 -139.95 55.72
C MET A 369 -14.60 -140.32 55.95
N ILE A 370 -15.02 -141.55 55.59
CA ILE A 370 -16.36 -142.09 55.89
C ILE A 370 -16.58 -142.12 57.40
N LYS A 371 -15.65 -142.65 58.19
CA LYS A 371 -15.77 -142.70 59.65
C LYS A 371 -15.88 -141.31 60.30
N ILE A 372 -15.10 -140.34 59.83
CA ILE A 372 -15.19 -138.94 60.30
C ILE A 372 -16.48 -138.27 59.82
N LEU A 373 -17.00 -138.62 58.64
CA LEU A 373 -18.31 -138.18 58.14
C LEU A 373 -19.48 -138.81 58.91
N GLU A 374 -19.38 -140.06 59.35
CA GLU A 374 -20.35 -140.70 60.26
C GLU A 374 -20.35 -140.03 61.64
N GLU A 375 -19.17 -139.83 62.23
CA GLU A 375 -19.01 -139.15 63.53
C GLU A 375 -19.50 -137.68 63.51
N ASN A 376 -19.49 -137.03 62.35
CA ASN A 376 -20.04 -135.68 62.15
C ASN A 376 -21.39 -135.66 61.40
N HIS A 377 -22.02 -136.80 61.13
CA HIS A 377 -23.25 -136.87 60.33
C HIS A 377 -24.40 -136.15 61.04
N ASP A 378 -24.50 -136.31 62.36
CA ASP A 378 -25.50 -135.61 63.17
C ASP A 378 -25.25 -134.10 63.21
N LEU A 379 -23.99 -133.63 63.20
CA LEU A 379 -23.67 -132.20 63.13
C LEU A 379 -24.02 -131.61 61.76
N LEU A 380 -23.68 -132.29 60.68
CA LEU A 380 -24.07 -131.89 59.31
C LEU A 380 -25.60 -131.90 59.15
N THR A 381 -26.29 -132.90 59.69
CA THR A 381 -27.75 -132.99 59.69
C THR A 381 -28.39 -131.85 60.48
N ASN A 382 -27.84 -131.48 61.65
CA ASN A 382 -28.31 -130.34 62.43
C ASN A 382 -28.02 -128.97 61.77
N ILE A 383 -26.98 -128.86 60.95
CA ILE A 383 -26.71 -127.64 60.15
C ILE A 383 -27.75 -127.52 59.02
N VAL A 384 -27.95 -128.59 58.23
CA VAL A 384 -28.89 -128.61 57.10
C VAL A 384 -30.36 -128.47 57.54
N ILE A 385 -30.73 -128.97 58.74
CA ILE A 385 -32.07 -128.77 59.30
C ILE A 385 -32.31 -127.30 59.74
N ASN A 386 -31.26 -126.50 59.93
CA ASN A 386 -31.32 -125.09 60.34
C ASN A 386 -30.93 -124.10 59.20
N ASP A 387 -31.27 -124.43 57.96
CA ASP A 387 -30.94 -123.69 56.73
C ASP A 387 -31.50 -122.23 56.63
N GLU A 388 -32.24 -121.72 57.62
CA GLU A 388 -32.81 -120.36 57.63
C GLU A 388 -31.84 -119.24 58.08
N SER A 389 -30.54 -119.51 58.24
CA SER A 389 -29.53 -118.48 58.50
C SER A 389 -28.38 -118.50 57.48
N ASN A 390 -27.73 -117.36 57.24
CA ASN A 390 -26.71 -117.15 56.19
C ASN A 390 -25.35 -117.87 56.44
N GLN A 391 -25.39 -119.11 56.95
CA GLN A 391 -24.25 -119.96 57.27
C GLN A 391 -23.90 -120.96 56.15
N THR A 392 -24.55 -120.88 54.99
CA THR A 392 -24.11 -121.59 53.78
C THR A 392 -22.69 -121.22 53.34
N SER A 393 -22.16 -120.05 53.76
CA SER A 393 -20.74 -119.68 53.61
C SER A 393 -19.80 -120.33 54.64
N ALA A 394 -20.33 -120.93 55.71
CA ALA A 394 -19.56 -121.70 56.68
C ALA A 394 -19.32 -123.15 56.21
N LEU A 395 -20.23 -123.72 55.40
CA LEU A 395 -20.10 -125.10 54.92
C LEU A 395 -18.81 -125.34 54.09
N PRO A 396 -18.38 -124.44 53.17
CA PRO A 396 -17.07 -124.53 52.54
C PRO A 396 -15.88 -124.40 53.52
N LYS A 397 -16.02 -123.64 54.62
CA LYS A 397 -14.98 -123.54 55.65
C LYS A 397 -14.86 -124.81 56.48
N VAL A 398 -15.99 -125.40 56.89
CA VAL A 398 -16.03 -126.67 57.62
C VAL A 398 -15.44 -127.81 56.76
N LEU A 399 -15.78 -127.85 55.47
CA LEU A 399 -15.16 -128.77 54.52
C LEU A 399 -13.64 -128.52 54.36
N LEU A 400 -13.21 -127.25 54.29
CA LEU A 400 -11.80 -126.90 54.18
C LEU A 400 -10.99 -127.31 55.43
N ASP A 401 -11.54 -127.12 56.63
CA ASP A 401 -10.85 -127.50 57.88
C ASP A 401 -10.90 -129.02 58.13
N LEU A 402 -11.94 -129.73 57.68
CA LEU A 402 -11.93 -131.21 57.59
C LEU A 402 -10.83 -131.71 56.64
N VAL A 403 -10.70 -131.11 55.46
CA VAL A 403 -9.63 -131.43 54.50
C VAL A 403 -8.24 -131.09 55.06
N LYS A 404 -8.09 -130.03 55.85
CA LYS A 404 -6.84 -129.75 56.58
C LYS A 404 -6.54 -130.79 57.65
N GLN A 405 -7.51 -131.19 58.48
CA GLN A 405 -7.28 -132.23 59.49
C GLN A 405 -6.87 -133.58 58.86
N VAL A 406 -7.33 -133.89 57.65
CA VAL A 406 -6.85 -135.05 56.88
C VAL A 406 -5.43 -134.85 56.33
N ASN A 407 -5.03 -133.62 55.98
CA ASN A 407 -3.70 -133.30 55.43
C ASN A 407 -2.60 -133.12 56.50
N GLU A 408 -2.89 -132.45 57.61
CA GLU A 408 -1.91 -132.10 58.65
C GLU A 408 -1.34 -133.34 59.38
N ASN A 409 -2.07 -134.46 59.37
CA ASN A 409 -1.63 -135.73 59.95
C ASN A 409 -0.60 -136.52 59.10
N LYS A 410 -0.09 -135.99 57.97
CA LYS A 410 0.64 -136.80 56.97
C LYS A 410 1.96 -136.24 56.41
N LYS A 411 2.61 -135.22 57.01
CA LYS A 411 3.94 -134.73 56.54
C LYS A 411 4.84 -134.08 57.61
N ASP A 412 5.76 -134.88 58.14
CA ASP A 412 7.01 -134.44 58.79
C ASP A 412 8.18 -134.38 57.78
N ASN A 413 9.21 -133.58 58.09
CA ASN A 413 10.51 -133.45 57.40
C ASN A 413 10.55 -132.91 55.95
N ARG A 414 11.10 -131.68 55.78
CA ARG A 414 12.38 -131.42 55.07
C ARG A 414 12.80 -129.94 55.13
N ASP A 415 14.05 -129.68 54.72
CA ASP A 415 14.88 -128.52 55.08
C ASP A 415 15.35 -127.67 53.86
N ILE A 416 15.47 -126.34 54.05
CA ILE A 416 16.59 -125.45 53.58
C ILE A 416 16.76 -125.25 52.02
N PRO A 417 17.16 -124.07 51.47
CA PRO A 417 16.81 -122.66 51.76
C PRO A 417 16.62 -121.81 50.45
N SER A 418 16.73 -120.47 50.57
CA SER A 418 17.31 -119.47 49.63
C SER A 418 16.34 -118.41 49.08
N THR A 419 16.72 -117.20 48.62
CA THR A 419 17.77 -116.16 48.83
C THR A 419 17.46 -115.10 47.73
N GLU A 420 17.89 -113.84 47.89
CA GLU A 420 17.84 -112.76 46.86
C GLU A 420 16.46 -112.13 46.58
N VAL A 421 16.33 -110.82 46.34
CA VAL A 421 17.29 -109.69 46.49
C VAL A 421 16.52 -108.43 46.89
N ALA A 422 17.19 -107.46 47.54
CA ALA A 422 16.61 -106.17 47.93
C ALA A 422 17.31 -105.00 47.24
N VAL A 423 16.59 -103.90 46.98
CA VAL A 423 17.04 -102.48 47.11
C VAL A 423 15.86 -101.51 46.88
N PRO A 424 15.79 -100.31 47.51
CA PRO A 424 14.52 -99.59 47.69
C PRO A 424 14.44 -98.13 47.21
N LEU A 425 13.19 -97.66 47.07
CA LEU A 425 12.62 -96.33 47.37
C LEU A 425 13.50 -95.05 47.38
N GLN A 426 13.09 -94.03 46.60
CA GLN A 426 13.23 -92.59 46.94
C GLN A 426 12.46 -91.64 45.97
N ILE A 427 12.43 -90.33 46.27
CA ILE A 427 11.29 -89.63 46.92
C ILE A 427 11.46 -88.08 46.83
N GLU A 428 10.38 -87.37 46.48
CA GLU A 428 10.10 -85.91 46.68
C GLU A 428 10.93 -84.82 45.93
N LYS A 429 10.27 -83.84 45.25
CA LYS A 429 9.98 -82.39 45.57
C LYS A 429 11.20 -81.44 45.39
N THR A 430 11.15 -80.12 45.13
CA THR A 430 10.17 -78.99 45.15
C THR A 430 10.31 -78.12 43.84
N GLU A 431 9.44 -77.19 43.41
CA GLU A 431 9.12 -75.80 43.88
C GLU A 431 10.33 -74.91 44.29
N LYS A 432 10.48 -73.60 43.98
CA LYS A 432 9.74 -72.52 43.23
C LYS A 432 10.80 -71.50 42.64
N LEU A 433 10.56 -70.58 41.67
CA LEU A 433 9.78 -69.29 41.63
C LEU A 433 10.23 -68.23 42.68
N ASP A 434 10.22 -66.91 42.45
CA ASP A 434 9.67 -66.09 41.34
C ASP A 434 10.75 -65.48 40.36
N THR A 435 10.98 -64.18 40.03
CA THR A 435 10.54 -62.81 40.47
C THR A 435 10.80 -61.76 39.33
N ILE A 436 10.54 -60.44 39.51
CA ILE A 436 10.66 -59.34 38.49
C ILE A 436 11.35 -58.07 39.05
N GLU A 437 12.09 -57.30 38.23
CA GLU A 437 12.37 -55.85 38.42
C GLU A 437 12.25 -55.09 37.06
N GLU A 438 11.89 -53.80 37.08
CA GLU A 438 11.67 -52.90 35.91
C GLU A 438 12.56 -51.63 35.98
N GLU A 439 12.17 -50.52 35.33
CA GLU A 439 12.81 -49.18 35.26
C GLU A 439 14.06 -49.08 34.33
N GLU A 440 14.03 -48.36 33.19
CA GLU A 440 13.99 -46.89 32.93
C GLU A 440 15.39 -46.22 32.93
N GLU A 441 15.72 -45.18 32.13
CA GLU A 441 15.20 -44.65 30.85
C GLU A 441 16.31 -43.78 30.18
N SER A 442 16.08 -43.29 28.94
CA SER A 442 16.63 -42.05 28.34
C SER A 442 18.13 -41.68 28.43
N GLN A 443 18.78 -41.56 27.24
CA GLN A 443 19.29 -40.24 26.78
C GLN A 443 19.71 -40.18 25.29
N LEU A 444 19.70 -38.95 24.75
CA LEU A 444 20.18 -38.60 23.41
C LEU A 444 21.55 -37.90 23.45
N THR A 445 22.13 -37.70 22.25
CA THR A 445 23.37 -36.95 21.93
C THR A 445 24.69 -37.69 22.17
N GLY A 446 25.67 -37.66 21.25
CA GLY A 446 25.62 -37.12 19.87
C GLY A 446 26.96 -37.23 19.10
N SER A 447 26.88 -37.00 17.78
CA SER A 447 27.98 -36.94 16.79
C SER A 447 28.74 -38.24 16.45
N HIS A 448 28.67 -38.61 15.17
CA HIS A 448 29.63 -39.29 14.28
C HIS A 448 28.96 -39.22 12.88
N GLN A 449 29.54 -38.83 11.74
CA GLN A 449 30.91 -38.68 11.24
C GLN A 449 31.66 -39.99 10.96
N LEU A 450 31.58 -40.39 9.69
CA LEU A 450 32.26 -41.50 9.00
C LEU A 450 31.78 -42.91 9.38
N ASN A 451 30.83 -43.40 8.59
CA ASN A 451 30.25 -44.75 8.64
C ASN A 451 31.35 -45.84 8.61
N SER A 452 31.29 -46.82 9.50
CA SER A 452 32.21 -47.97 9.47
C SER A 452 31.91 -48.88 8.27
N PRO A 453 32.90 -49.59 7.67
CA PRO A 453 32.62 -50.59 6.63
C PRO A 453 31.62 -51.66 7.08
N GLU A 454 31.59 -52.03 8.36
CA GLU A 454 30.61 -52.95 8.95
C GLU A 454 29.17 -52.39 8.85
N GLU A 455 28.96 -51.12 9.20
CA GLU A 455 27.65 -50.45 9.01
C GLU A 455 27.27 -50.37 7.52
N ILE A 456 28.24 -50.17 6.63
CA ILE A 456 27.98 -50.19 5.18
C ILE A 456 27.55 -51.60 4.74
N VAL A 457 28.08 -52.66 5.35
CA VAL A 457 27.69 -54.06 5.10
C VAL A 457 26.32 -54.41 5.72
N GLU A 458 25.98 -53.94 6.92
CA GLU A 458 24.64 -54.14 7.51
C GLU A 458 23.55 -53.30 6.82
N ASN A 459 23.91 -52.12 6.31
CA ASN A 459 23.01 -51.31 5.50
C ASN A 459 22.99 -51.75 4.02
N LEU A 460 23.94 -52.55 3.53
CA LEU A 460 23.97 -53.04 2.15
C LEU A 460 22.68 -53.80 1.75
N PRO A 461 22.10 -54.69 2.58
CA PRO A 461 20.78 -55.27 2.33
C PRO A 461 19.63 -54.24 2.28
N LYS A 462 19.72 -53.14 3.03
CA LYS A 462 18.74 -52.04 3.01
C LYS A 462 18.90 -51.20 1.74
N VAL A 463 20.14 -50.90 1.36
CA VAL A 463 20.51 -50.22 0.11
C VAL A 463 20.15 -51.07 -1.11
N TRP A 464 20.33 -52.40 -1.06
CA TRP A 464 19.85 -53.33 -2.08
C TRP A 464 18.33 -53.37 -2.16
N ARG A 465 17.62 -53.35 -1.02
CA ARG A 465 16.16 -53.25 -1.00
C ARG A 465 15.69 -51.94 -1.64
N VAL A 466 16.29 -50.81 -1.28
CA VAL A 466 16.02 -49.49 -1.88
C VAL A 466 16.42 -49.44 -3.36
N LEU A 467 17.50 -50.10 -3.78
CA LEU A 467 17.88 -50.21 -5.19
C LEU A 467 16.91 -51.09 -5.98
N ILE A 468 16.43 -52.20 -5.42
CA ILE A 468 15.38 -53.04 -6.04
C ILE A 468 14.05 -52.27 -6.11
N GLU A 469 13.71 -51.50 -5.07
CA GLU A 469 12.50 -50.67 -5.03
C GLU A 469 12.59 -49.51 -6.02
N LEU A 470 13.74 -48.83 -6.12
CA LEU A 470 14.03 -47.85 -7.16
C LEU A 470 14.08 -48.47 -8.57
N LEU A 471 14.63 -49.68 -8.76
CA LEU A 471 14.55 -50.39 -10.05
C LEU A 471 13.10 -50.76 -10.40
N SER A 472 12.27 -51.11 -9.41
CA SER A 472 10.85 -51.36 -9.63
C SER A 472 10.12 -50.09 -10.07
N HIS A 473 10.47 -48.94 -9.48
CA HIS A 473 10.01 -47.62 -9.92
C HIS A 473 10.65 -47.13 -11.23
N GLN A 474 11.79 -47.70 -11.65
CA GLN A 474 12.43 -47.43 -12.94
C GLN A 474 12.04 -48.44 -14.03
N SER A 475 11.22 -49.45 -13.73
CA SER A 475 10.53 -50.18 -14.78
C SER A 475 9.62 -49.18 -15.52
N PRO A 476 9.83 -48.93 -16.82
CA PRO A 476 9.08 -47.89 -17.51
C PRO A 476 7.61 -48.29 -17.60
N PRO A 477 6.67 -47.33 -17.69
CA PRO A 477 5.30 -47.66 -18.01
C PRO A 477 5.28 -48.41 -19.35
N ASN A 478 4.76 -49.65 -19.35
CA ASN A 478 4.65 -50.49 -20.54
C ASN A 478 3.59 -49.92 -21.49
N ASN A 479 3.96 -48.86 -22.20
CA ASN A 479 3.24 -48.29 -23.34
C ASN A 479 3.38 -49.20 -24.57
N GLU A 480 2.96 -50.47 -24.46
CA GLU A 480 2.63 -51.32 -25.61
C GLU A 480 1.28 -50.86 -26.23
N ILE A 481 1.19 -49.57 -26.57
CA ILE A 481 0.08 -48.96 -27.31
C ILE A 481 0.62 -48.28 -28.59
N THR A 482 1.53 -48.97 -29.26
CA THR A 482 1.86 -48.79 -30.68
C THR A 482 2.33 -50.12 -31.28
N GLU A 483 2.12 -50.31 -32.58
CA GLU A 483 2.72 -51.38 -33.40
C GLU A 483 2.35 -52.86 -33.14
N LYS A 484 1.10 -53.15 -32.77
CA LYS A 484 0.43 -54.39 -33.27
C LYS A 484 -0.88 -54.09 -33.98
N LYS A 485 -0.75 -53.69 -35.25
CA LYS A 485 -1.86 -53.49 -36.19
C LYS A 485 -2.28 -54.83 -36.81
N GLY A 486 -2.75 -55.75 -35.97
CA GLY A 486 -3.20 -57.09 -36.36
C GLY A 486 -3.62 -57.93 -35.14
N GLU A 487 -4.77 -58.59 -35.26
CA GLU A 487 -5.21 -59.75 -34.46
C GLU A 487 -5.11 -59.65 -32.92
N ASN A 488 -5.92 -58.79 -32.30
CA ASN A 488 -6.39 -59.06 -30.92
C ASN A 488 -7.82 -58.57 -30.62
N ASP A 489 -8.64 -58.54 -31.67
CA ASP A 489 -10.00 -58.08 -31.62
C ASP A 489 -10.88 -59.03 -30.79
N ASN A 490 -11.31 -58.57 -29.60
CA ASN A 490 -12.26 -59.22 -28.68
C ASN A 490 -11.69 -60.22 -27.64
N HIS A 491 -10.64 -59.87 -26.88
CA HIS A 491 -10.18 -60.65 -25.72
C HIS A 491 -11.31 -60.98 -24.69
N CYS A 492 -12.37 -60.18 -24.60
CA CYS A 492 -13.52 -60.43 -23.71
C CYS A 492 -14.61 -61.37 -24.28
N TYR A 493 -14.55 -61.76 -25.55
CA TYR A 493 -15.56 -62.63 -26.17
C TYR A 493 -15.00 -64.05 -26.41
N LYS A 494 -15.93 -65.00 -26.55
CA LYS A 494 -15.68 -66.37 -26.99
C LYS A 494 -16.69 -66.68 -28.10
N SER A 495 -16.22 -67.17 -29.24
CA SER A 495 -17.10 -67.71 -30.27
C SER A 495 -17.76 -68.97 -29.73
N VAL A 496 -19.08 -69.05 -29.83
CA VAL A 496 -19.88 -70.23 -29.49
C VAL A 496 -20.73 -70.57 -30.70
N GLU A 497 -20.67 -71.82 -31.14
CA GLU A 497 -21.52 -72.30 -32.23
C GLU A 497 -22.94 -72.55 -31.71
N THR A 498 -23.91 -72.06 -32.47
CA THR A 498 -25.33 -72.31 -32.26
C THR A 498 -25.91 -72.89 -33.56
N PRO A 499 -27.09 -73.54 -33.55
CA PRO A 499 -27.66 -74.15 -34.75
C PRO A 499 -27.91 -73.19 -35.93
N THR A 500 -27.85 -71.87 -35.71
CA THR A 500 -27.96 -70.81 -36.72
C THR A 500 -26.64 -70.09 -37.00
N GLY A 501 -25.50 -70.61 -36.53
CA GLY A 501 -24.15 -70.12 -36.83
C GLY A 501 -23.30 -69.79 -35.59
N SER A 502 -22.04 -69.39 -35.84
CA SER A 502 -21.08 -69.00 -34.80
C SER A 502 -21.36 -67.59 -34.27
N ARG A 503 -21.78 -67.47 -33.00
CA ARG A 503 -22.04 -66.18 -32.35
C ARG A 503 -20.92 -65.84 -31.36
N LYS A 504 -20.35 -64.64 -31.44
CA LYS A 504 -19.45 -64.10 -30.40
C LYS A 504 -20.28 -63.76 -29.17
N VAL A 505 -20.05 -64.47 -28.06
CA VAL A 505 -20.72 -64.25 -26.75
C VAL A 505 -19.67 -63.73 -25.76
N LEU A 506 -20.05 -62.81 -24.86
CA LEU A 506 -19.11 -62.35 -23.82
C LEU A 506 -18.76 -63.51 -22.88
N SER A 507 -17.45 -63.71 -22.65
CA SER A 507 -16.95 -64.75 -21.77
C SER A 507 -16.80 -64.18 -20.37
N VAL A 508 -17.76 -64.49 -19.48
CA VAL A 508 -17.86 -63.96 -18.11
C VAL A 508 -16.55 -64.08 -17.33
N SER A 509 -15.82 -65.19 -17.49
CA SER A 509 -14.50 -65.39 -16.86
C SER A 509 -13.42 -64.47 -17.44
N LYS A 510 -13.38 -64.26 -18.75
CA LYS A 510 -12.40 -63.33 -19.37
C LYS A 510 -12.70 -61.87 -19.02
N THR A 511 -13.98 -61.46 -19.01
CA THR A 511 -14.37 -60.12 -18.56
C THR A 511 -14.05 -59.92 -17.08
N PHE A 512 -14.30 -60.92 -16.22
CA PHE A 512 -13.95 -60.88 -14.80
C PHE A 512 -12.44 -60.72 -14.58
N ILE A 513 -11.60 -61.47 -15.32
CA ILE A 513 -10.13 -61.33 -15.24
C ILE A 513 -9.70 -59.92 -15.68
N ARG A 514 -10.17 -59.42 -16.83
CA ARG A 514 -9.80 -58.05 -17.29
C ARG A 514 -10.29 -56.97 -16.32
N LEU A 515 -11.48 -57.13 -15.74
CA LEU A 515 -12.04 -56.20 -14.76
C LEU A 515 -11.26 -56.24 -13.43
N LYS A 516 -10.80 -57.42 -12.99
CA LYS A 516 -9.87 -57.55 -11.85
C LYS A 516 -8.54 -56.84 -12.12
N SER A 517 -7.95 -57.01 -13.32
CA SER A 517 -6.74 -56.29 -13.71
C SER A 517 -6.95 -54.77 -13.70
N LEU A 518 -8.04 -54.28 -14.30
CA LEU A 518 -8.38 -52.85 -14.34
C LEU A 518 -8.63 -52.26 -12.93
N ILE A 519 -9.17 -53.04 -11.99
CA ILE A 519 -9.32 -52.61 -10.59
C ILE A 519 -7.95 -52.50 -9.88
N LEU A 520 -7.03 -53.42 -10.14
CA LEU A 520 -5.67 -53.35 -9.58
C LEU A 520 -4.88 -52.19 -10.18
N GLU A 521 -4.98 -51.99 -11.49
CA GLU A 521 -4.43 -50.85 -12.23
C GLU A 521 -4.98 -49.52 -11.69
N LYS A 522 -6.31 -49.39 -11.56
CA LYS A 522 -6.98 -48.23 -10.94
C LYS A 522 -6.46 -47.97 -9.52
N LYS A 523 -6.35 -49.00 -8.68
CA LYS A 523 -5.80 -48.86 -7.31
C LYS A 523 -4.32 -48.47 -7.30
N SER A 524 -3.54 -48.83 -8.31
CA SER A 524 -2.15 -48.39 -8.45
C SER A 524 -2.07 -46.92 -8.85
N VAL A 525 -2.89 -46.50 -9.83
CA VAL A 525 -3.00 -45.10 -10.27
C VAL A 525 -3.55 -44.20 -9.14
N GLU A 526 -4.51 -44.69 -8.35
CA GLU A 526 -5.01 -43.98 -7.16
C GLU A 526 -3.91 -43.72 -6.13
N LYS A 527 -3.01 -44.68 -5.89
CA LYS A 527 -1.86 -44.52 -4.98
C LYS A 527 -0.83 -43.52 -5.50
N GLU A 528 -0.45 -43.61 -6.78
CA GLU A 528 0.49 -42.63 -7.34
C GLU A 528 -0.15 -41.24 -7.44
N MET A 529 -1.47 -41.13 -7.64
CA MET A 529 -2.17 -39.84 -7.58
C MET A 529 -2.22 -39.26 -6.15
N THR A 530 -2.38 -40.07 -5.10
CA THR A 530 -2.28 -39.55 -3.71
C THR A 530 -0.85 -39.16 -3.34
N ARG A 531 0.16 -39.92 -3.78
CA ARG A 531 1.58 -39.57 -3.66
C ARG A 531 1.91 -38.25 -4.36
N LEU A 532 1.45 -38.07 -5.60
CA LEU A 532 1.63 -36.83 -6.36
C LEU A 532 0.92 -35.65 -5.69
N LYS A 533 -0.29 -35.82 -5.15
CA LYS A 533 -0.99 -34.79 -4.37
C LYS A 533 -0.19 -34.37 -3.13
N GLN A 534 0.31 -35.33 -2.34
CA GLN A 534 1.15 -35.06 -1.16
C GLN A 534 2.42 -34.29 -1.55
N LEU A 535 3.08 -34.68 -2.64
CA LEU A 535 4.25 -33.97 -3.15
C LEU A 535 3.90 -32.55 -3.60
N ASN A 536 2.78 -32.35 -4.31
CA ASN A 536 2.36 -31.03 -4.77
C ASN A 536 2.05 -30.10 -3.59
N THR A 537 1.30 -30.55 -2.58
CA THR A 537 1.03 -29.77 -1.36
C THR A 537 2.31 -29.41 -0.58
N HIS A 538 3.30 -30.29 -0.55
CA HIS A 538 4.62 -29.96 0.03
C HIS A 538 5.40 -28.94 -0.82
N LEU A 539 5.32 -28.99 -2.15
CA LEU A 539 5.92 -28.00 -3.04
C LEU A 539 5.21 -26.64 -2.94
N GLU A 540 3.88 -26.61 -2.89
CA GLU A 540 3.04 -25.43 -2.65
C GLU A 540 3.40 -24.76 -1.32
N GLY A 541 3.53 -25.54 -0.23
CA GLY A 541 3.98 -25.03 1.07
C GLY A 541 5.39 -24.42 1.02
N ARG A 542 6.34 -25.11 0.39
CA ARG A 542 7.71 -24.59 0.21
C ARG A 542 7.79 -23.35 -0.66
N LEU A 543 6.94 -23.24 -1.69
CA LEU A 543 6.83 -22.07 -2.55
C LEU A 543 6.26 -20.88 -1.74
N SER A 544 5.18 -21.10 -0.99
CA SER A 544 4.60 -20.11 -0.07
C SER A 544 5.62 -19.57 0.95
N ASP A 545 6.49 -20.43 1.50
CA ASP A 545 7.55 -20.00 2.42
C ASP A 545 8.71 -19.25 1.72
N GLN A 546 9.02 -19.58 0.47
CA GLN A 546 9.94 -18.80 -0.35
C GLN A 546 9.36 -17.42 -0.70
N GLU A 547 8.08 -17.32 -1.02
CA GLU A 547 7.39 -16.04 -1.25
C GLU A 547 7.40 -15.16 0.00
N LYS A 548 7.04 -15.70 1.17
CA LYS A 548 7.15 -14.98 2.46
C LYS A 548 8.57 -14.45 2.69
N ARG A 549 9.60 -15.27 2.43
CA ARG A 549 11.00 -14.87 2.57
C ARG A 549 11.40 -13.78 1.57
N LEU A 550 10.93 -13.86 0.32
CA LEU A 550 11.16 -12.82 -0.70
C LEU A 550 10.48 -11.49 -0.34
N VAL A 551 9.25 -11.53 0.20
CA VAL A 551 8.56 -10.34 0.70
C VAL A 551 9.33 -9.68 1.86
N LEU A 552 9.85 -10.46 2.80
CA LEU A 552 10.70 -9.94 3.88
C LEU A 552 11.98 -9.29 3.34
N VAL A 553 12.69 -9.95 2.41
CA VAL A 553 13.90 -9.38 1.77
C VAL A 553 13.57 -8.11 0.99
N SER A 554 12.45 -8.07 0.26
CA SER A 554 11.98 -6.89 -0.47
C SER A 554 11.66 -5.71 0.46
N ASN A 555 11.08 -5.99 1.63
CA ASN A 555 10.80 -4.98 2.65
C ASN A 555 12.09 -4.40 3.26
N GLU A 556 13.09 -5.22 3.58
CA GLU A 556 14.40 -4.72 4.07
C GLU A 556 15.19 -3.99 2.98
N LEU A 557 15.12 -4.45 1.72
CA LEU A 557 15.71 -3.75 0.58
C LEU A 557 15.03 -2.38 0.35
N SER A 558 13.71 -2.31 0.53
CA SER A 558 12.95 -1.05 0.47
C SER A 558 13.30 -0.10 1.62
N LYS A 559 13.52 -0.61 2.85
CA LYS A 559 13.99 0.19 3.99
C LYS A 559 15.40 0.74 3.76
N THR A 560 16.33 -0.10 3.32
CA THR A 560 17.72 0.30 3.04
C THR A 560 17.80 1.28 1.86
N TRP A 561 17.04 1.06 0.79
CA TRP A 561 16.91 2.02 -0.31
C TRP A 561 16.40 3.39 0.15
N ASN A 562 15.36 3.42 1.00
CA ASN A 562 14.85 4.66 1.59
C ASN A 562 15.88 5.34 2.52
N PHE A 563 16.72 4.59 3.23
CA PHE A 563 17.81 5.14 4.04
C PHE A 563 18.92 5.73 3.16
N VAL A 564 19.35 5.02 2.11
CA VAL A 564 20.32 5.50 1.11
C VAL A 564 19.80 6.78 0.42
N GLY A 565 18.52 6.83 0.05
CA GLY A 565 17.89 8.03 -0.52
C GLY A 565 17.85 9.22 0.45
N LYS A 566 17.72 8.99 1.76
CA LYS A 566 17.87 10.05 2.78
C LYS A 566 19.31 10.54 2.87
N MET A 567 20.30 9.63 2.94
CA MET A 567 21.72 10.00 2.96
C MET A 567 22.14 10.74 1.69
N GLN A 568 21.64 10.35 0.52
CA GLN A 568 21.94 11.02 -0.75
C GLN A 568 21.43 12.47 -0.76
N LYS A 569 20.21 12.71 -0.25
CA LYS A 569 19.67 14.07 -0.09
C LYS A 569 20.48 14.90 0.91
N GLN A 570 20.87 14.32 2.05
CA GLN A 570 21.73 14.99 3.04
C GLN A 570 23.11 15.32 2.46
N HIS A 571 23.71 14.42 1.69
CA HIS A 571 24.98 14.65 1.01
C HIS A 571 24.87 15.77 -0.05
N GLN A 572 23.79 15.81 -0.84
CA GLN A 572 23.51 16.91 -1.77
C GLN A 572 23.32 18.25 -1.05
N GLN A 573 22.63 18.28 0.09
CA GLN A 573 22.49 19.48 0.92
C GLN A 573 23.84 19.96 1.47
N LEU A 574 24.62 19.07 2.08
CA LEU A 574 25.96 19.37 2.60
C LEU A 574 26.90 19.88 1.50
N HIS A 575 26.92 19.24 0.32
CA HIS A 575 27.74 19.68 -0.80
C HIS A 575 27.28 21.02 -1.40
N THR A 576 26.00 21.37 -1.27
CA THR A 576 25.48 22.69 -1.65
C THR A 576 25.90 23.76 -0.65
N GLN A 577 25.81 23.48 0.65
CA GLN A 577 26.33 24.34 1.72
C GLN A 577 27.85 24.54 1.58
N GLU A 578 28.59 23.47 1.28
CA GLU A 578 30.04 23.51 1.02
C GLU A 578 30.38 24.43 -0.16
N LYS A 579 29.62 24.38 -1.26
CA LYS A 579 29.78 25.28 -2.41
C LYS A 579 29.53 26.75 -2.03
N ILE A 580 28.52 27.03 -1.22
CA ILE A 580 28.23 28.39 -0.72
C ILE A 580 29.40 28.89 0.15
N LEU A 581 29.86 28.08 1.11
CA LEU A 581 30.99 28.42 1.98
C LEU A 581 32.30 28.62 1.18
N ARG A 582 32.56 27.80 0.17
CA ARG A 582 33.70 27.97 -0.76
C ARG A 582 33.60 29.28 -1.54
N TYR A 583 32.41 29.68 -1.98
CA TYR A 583 32.17 30.95 -2.68
C TYR A 583 32.35 32.15 -1.75
N GLU A 584 31.74 32.14 -0.56
CA GLU A 584 31.93 33.18 0.46
C GLU A 584 33.40 33.36 0.82
N LEU A 585 34.13 32.25 1.00
CA LEU A 585 35.55 32.27 1.36
C LEU A 585 36.42 32.83 0.22
N ALA A 586 36.06 32.56 -1.04
CA ALA A 586 36.69 33.21 -2.19
C ALA A 586 36.39 34.72 -2.25
N GLN A 587 35.14 35.14 -2.00
CA GLN A 587 34.76 36.56 -1.92
C GLN A 587 35.48 37.28 -0.78
N LYS A 588 35.53 36.69 0.42
CA LYS A 588 36.25 37.22 1.59
C LYS A 588 37.76 37.32 1.33
N ARG A 589 38.36 36.36 0.60
CA ARG A 589 39.75 36.46 0.13
C ARG A 589 39.97 37.61 -0.86
N LYS A 590 39.06 37.81 -1.82
CA LYS A 590 39.15 38.93 -2.79
C LYS A 590 39.08 40.29 -2.10
N LEU A 591 38.16 40.44 -1.14
CA LEU A 591 38.01 41.65 -0.33
C LEU A 591 39.27 41.91 0.54
N LEU A 592 39.89 40.85 1.08
CA LEU A 592 41.15 40.96 1.81
C LEU A 592 42.35 41.31 0.91
N THR A 593 42.38 40.90 -0.36
CA THR A 593 43.41 41.37 -1.30
C THR A 593 43.18 42.82 -1.71
N GLU A 594 41.93 43.23 -1.97
CA GLU A 594 41.57 44.62 -2.28
C GLU A 594 41.96 45.56 -1.13
N LEU A 595 41.60 45.23 0.12
CA LEU A 595 42.01 46.00 1.31
C LEU A 595 43.53 46.01 1.51
N LYS A 596 44.25 44.95 1.12
CA LYS A 596 45.72 44.94 1.19
C LYS A 596 46.31 45.88 0.14
N GLU A 597 45.79 45.88 -1.08
CA GLU A 597 46.22 46.77 -2.17
C GLU A 597 45.93 48.24 -1.81
N GLU A 598 44.77 48.54 -1.21
CA GLU A 598 44.47 49.88 -0.67
C GLU A 598 45.44 50.30 0.45
N LEU A 599 45.74 49.42 1.40
CA LEU A 599 46.71 49.69 2.48
C LEU A 599 48.16 49.83 1.96
N GLU A 600 48.51 49.15 0.87
CA GLU A 600 49.82 49.24 0.23
C GLU A 600 49.94 50.51 -0.66
N TYR A 601 48.82 51.02 -1.18
CA TYR A 601 48.73 52.33 -1.85
C TYR A 601 48.74 53.52 -0.88
N CYS A 602 48.22 53.34 0.35
CA CYS A 602 48.17 54.40 1.38
C CYS A 602 49.48 54.58 2.18
N ARG A 603 50.58 53.92 1.80
CA ARG A 603 51.82 53.79 2.58
C ARG A 603 53.06 54.34 1.89
#